data_AF-E6WUD9-F1
#
_entry.id   AF-E6WUD9-F1
#
_cell.length_a   1.000
_cell.length_b   1.000
_cell.length_c   1.000
_cell.angle_alpha   90.00
_cell.angle_beta   90.00
_cell.angle_gamma   90.00
#
_symmetry.space_group_name_H-M   'P 1'
#
loop_
_entity.id
_entity.type
_entity.pdbx_description
1 polymer ?
#
loop_
_entity_poly.entity_id
_entity_poly.type
_entity_poly.pdbx_seq_one_letter_code
_entity_poly.pdbx_strand_id
1 'polypeptide(L)'
;MIRGLFVGGVVDNTEIDLDPGKPPMHYPPDSGGGQSRYRLRQVGRGKGGEAVCAVYGAPDTPYAEVARVSDERDYARRFEVELEEVEGE
;
A
#
# COMPACT_ATOMS: atom_id res chain seq x y z
N MET A 1 -12.65 -5.25 3.79
CA MET A 1 -11.77 -5.14 2.60
C MET A 1 -10.81 -4.01 2.84
N ILE A 2 -9.56 -4.13 2.38
CA ILE A 2 -8.56 -3.06 2.46
C ILE A 2 -8.41 -2.47 1.06
N ARG A 3 -8.40 -1.14 0.92
CA ARG A 3 -8.13 -0.51 -0.36
C ARG A 3 -6.63 -0.28 -0.54
N GLY A 4 -6.01 -0.93 -1.52
CA GLY A 4 -4.59 -0.81 -1.83
C GLY A 4 -4.32 0.15 -2.99
N LEU A 5 -3.58 1.22 -2.78
CA LEU A 5 -3.04 2.08 -3.84
C LEU A 5 -1.68 1.54 -4.30
N PHE A 6 -1.49 1.39 -5.61
CA PHE A 6 -0.25 0.91 -6.21
C PHE A 6 0.45 2.06 -6.93
N VAL A 7 1.73 2.26 -6.62
CA VAL A 7 2.57 3.33 -7.15
C VAL A 7 3.79 2.73 -7.84
N GLY A 8 4.02 3.14 -9.09
CA GLY A 8 5.06 2.65 -9.98
C GLY A 8 4.78 1.28 -10.60
N GLY A 9 5.75 0.81 -11.39
CA GLY A 9 5.70 -0.51 -12.03
C GLY A 9 4.62 -0.64 -13.12
N VAL A 10 4.13 -1.87 -13.31
CA VAL A 10 3.21 -2.24 -14.41
C VAL A 10 1.80 -1.70 -14.18
N VAL A 11 1.39 -1.61 -12.92
CA VAL A 11 0.08 -1.14 -12.47
C VAL A 11 0.35 0.06 -11.56
N ASP A 12 0.54 1.22 -12.19
CA ASP A 12 0.79 2.47 -11.51
C ASP A 12 -0.53 3.23 -11.27
N ASN A 13 -0.56 4.02 -10.19
CA ASN A 13 -1.64 4.94 -9.87
C ASN A 13 -3.03 4.28 -9.81
N THR A 14 -3.07 2.98 -9.49
CA THR A 14 -4.26 2.13 -9.54
C THR A 14 -4.62 1.64 -8.14
N GLU A 15 -5.92 1.49 -7.88
CA GLU A 15 -6.42 0.95 -6.62
C GLU A 15 -6.96 -0.48 -6.78
N ILE A 16 -6.60 -1.38 -5.87
CA ILE A 16 -7.03 -2.77 -5.84
C ILE A 16 -7.66 -3.09 -4.48
N ASP A 17 -8.72 -3.88 -4.48
CA ASP A 17 -9.31 -4.42 -3.26
C ASP A 17 -8.51 -5.62 -2.76
N LEU A 18 -8.10 -5.55 -1.50
CA LEU A 18 -7.40 -6.62 -0.80
C LEU A 18 -8.31 -7.26 0.23
N ASP A 19 -8.00 -8.52 0.54
CA ASP A 19 -8.67 -9.26 1.60
C ASP A 19 -8.60 -8.51 2.94
N PRO A 20 -9.66 -8.56 3.76
CA PRO A 20 -9.69 -7.91 5.07
C PRO A 20 -8.65 -8.54 6.02
N GLY A 21 -8.10 -7.74 6.93
CA GLY A 21 -7.16 -8.19 7.95
C GLY A 21 -5.85 -7.42 7.90
N LYS A 22 -4.74 -8.14 7.67
CA LYS A 22 -3.41 -7.53 7.57
C LYS A 22 -3.01 -7.42 6.09
N PRO A 23 -2.68 -6.22 5.57
CA PRO A 23 -2.18 -6.09 4.22
C PRO A 23 -0.87 -6.88 4.08
N PRO A 24 -0.71 -7.70 3.03
CA PRO A 24 0.51 -8.49 2.83
C PRO A 24 1.69 -7.56 2.57
N MET A 25 2.89 -7.92 3.08
CA MET A 25 4.11 -7.14 2.86
C MET A 25 4.51 -7.10 1.39
N HIS A 26 4.16 -8.14 0.63
CA HIS A 26 4.46 -8.32 -0.78
C HIS A 26 3.16 -8.49 -1.57
N TYR A 27 3.09 -7.85 -2.74
CA TYR A 27 1.98 -8.04 -3.66
C TYR A 27 2.46 -8.40 -5.08
N PRO A 28 1.88 -9.43 -5.72
CA PRO A 28 0.99 -10.42 -5.13
C PRO A 28 1.65 -11.16 -3.93
N PRO A 29 0.86 -11.72 -2.99
CA PRO A 29 1.41 -12.48 -1.87
C PRO A 29 2.25 -13.67 -2.33
N ASP A 30 3.35 -13.96 -1.63
CA ASP A 30 4.31 -15.00 -2.00
C ASP A 30 3.64 -16.38 -2.04
N SER A 31 3.21 -16.77 -3.24
CA SER A 31 2.50 -18.04 -3.49
C SER A 31 3.43 -19.12 -4.06
N GLY A 32 4.76 -18.98 -3.85
CA GLY A 32 5.74 -20.05 -4.11
C GLY A 32 6.43 -20.08 -5.48
N GLY A 33 6.72 -18.93 -6.11
CA GLY A 33 7.63 -18.93 -7.27
C GLY A 33 7.75 -17.65 -8.10
N GLY A 34 6.89 -16.65 -7.87
CA GLY A 34 6.96 -15.36 -8.56
C GLY A 34 7.72 -14.32 -7.74
N GLN A 35 8.48 -13.43 -8.42
CA GLN A 35 9.01 -12.23 -7.76
C GLN A 35 7.86 -11.32 -7.35
N SER A 36 7.86 -10.87 -6.10
CA SER A 36 6.93 -9.86 -5.60
C SER A 36 7.08 -8.59 -6.44
N ARG A 37 5.97 -8.08 -6.98
CA ARG A 37 5.99 -6.91 -7.87
C ARG A 37 5.88 -5.59 -7.11
N TYR A 38 5.40 -5.65 -5.88
CA TYR A 38 5.18 -4.49 -5.05
C TYR A 38 5.46 -4.83 -3.59
N ARG A 39 5.92 -3.84 -2.85
CA ARG A 39 6.12 -3.93 -1.40
C ARG A 39 5.21 -2.94 -0.69
N LEU A 40 4.64 -3.35 0.43
CA LEU A 40 3.87 -2.47 1.30
C LEU A 40 4.78 -1.35 1.82
N ARG A 41 4.34 -0.10 1.67
CA ARG A 41 5.08 1.09 2.10
C ARG A 41 4.38 1.86 3.20
N GLN A 42 3.05 1.94 3.13
CA GLN A 42 2.25 2.67 4.11
C GLN A 42 0.96 1.92 4.41
N VAL A 43 0.44 2.06 5.63
CA VAL A 43 -0.85 1.50 6.06
C VAL A 43 -1.65 2.58 6.76
N GLY A 44 -2.93 2.69 6.40
CA GLY A 44 -3.89 3.49 7.15
C GLY A 44 -4.73 2.61 8.07
N ARG A 45 -4.70 2.89 9.36
CA ARG A 45 -5.45 2.15 10.38
C ARG A 45 -6.64 2.96 10.90
N GLY A 46 -7.79 2.31 10.96
CA GLY A 46 -8.99 2.87 11.57
C GLY A 46 -8.89 2.93 13.10
N LYS A 47 -9.92 3.49 13.74
CA LYS A 47 -9.97 3.65 15.20
C LYS A 47 -9.87 2.34 15.99
N GLY A 48 -10.23 1.21 15.40
CA GLY A 48 -10.10 -0.12 16.01
C GLY A 48 -8.75 -0.80 15.76
N GLY A 49 -7.81 -0.12 15.08
CA GLY A 49 -6.49 -0.65 14.73
C GLY A 49 -6.49 -1.55 13.49
N GLU A 50 -7.64 -1.78 12.87
CA GLU A 50 -7.76 -2.51 11.61
C GLU A 50 -7.21 -1.70 10.43
N ALA A 51 -6.50 -2.36 9.53
CA ALA A 51 -6.12 -1.72 8.27
C ALA A 51 -7.37 -1.49 7.41
N VAL A 52 -7.54 -0.26 6.93
CA VAL A 52 -8.63 0.13 6.02
C VAL A 52 -8.09 0.48 4.63
N CYS A 53 -6.86 0.96 4.56
CA CYS A 53 -6.15 1.19 3.31
C CYS A 53 -4.66 0.87 3.44
N ALA A 54 -4.01 0.69 2.29
CA ALA A 54 -2.59 0.40 2.18
C ALA A 54 -2.03 1.08 0.93
N VAL A 55 -0.73 1.39 0.94
CA VAL A 55 -0.01 1.92 -0.22
C VAL A 55 1.18 1.02 -0.52
N TYR A 56 1.27 0.61 -1.77
CA TYR A 56 2.25 -0.31 -2.32
C TYR A 56 3.14 0.42 -3.33
N GLY A 57 4.45 0.20 -3.24
CA GLY A 57 5.43 0.72 -4.19
C GLY A 57 6.09 -0.40 -4.98
N ALA A 58 6.32 -0.18 -6.28
CA ALA A 58 7.15 -1.07 -7.07
C ALA A 58 8.61 -1.09 -6.56
N PRO A 59 9.42 -2.12 -6.88
CA PRO A 59 10.75 -2.31 -6.30
C PRO A 59 11.71 -1.15 -6.63
N ASP A 60 11.56 -0.60 -7.83
CA ASP A 60 12.29 0.51 -8.41
C ASP A 60 11.70 1.89 -8.07
N THR A 61 10.59 1.94 -7.34
CA THR A 61 9.96 3.19 -6.91
C THR A 61 10.47 3.62 -5.53
N PRO A 62 11.08 4.82 -5.41
CA PRO A 62 11.56 5.34 -4.14
C PRO A 62 10.43 5.56 -3.12
N TYR A 63 10.72 5.37 -1.83
CA TYR A 63 9.77 5.64 -0.74
C TYR A 63 9.20 7.06 -0.79
N ALA A 64 10.06 8.06 -1.04
CA ALA A 64 9.64 9.46 -1.14
C ALA A 64 8.65 9.69 -2.29
N GLU A 65 8.78 8.95 -3.40
CA GLU A 65 7.84 9.04 -4.51
C GLU A 65 6.49 8.43 -4.14
N VAL A 66 6.50 7.29 -3.44
CA VAL A 66 5.26 6.65 -2.95
C VAL A 66 4.52 7.57 -1.98
N ALA A 67 5.25 8.17 -1.03
CA ALA A 67 4.69 9.11 -0.05
C ALA A 67 4.14 10.36 -0.73
N ARG A 68 4.85 10.91 -1.73
CA ARG A 68 4.39 12.06 -2.52
C ARG A 68 3.09 11.75 -3.25
N VAL A 69 3.00 10.60 -3.93
CA VAL A 69 1.79 10.21 -4.68
C VAL A 69 0.59 9.97 -3.76
N SER A 70 0.79 9.34 -2.59
CA SER A 70 -0.31 9.10 -1.65
C SER A 70 -0.80 10.40 -0.99
N ASP A 71 0.10 11.35 -0.72
CA ASP A 71 -0.21 12.69 -0.19
C ASP A 71 -0.91 13.57 -1.23
N GLU A 72 -0.37 13.68 -2.46
CA GLU A 72 -0.96 14.45 -3.56
C GLU A 72 -2.39 14.00 -3.90
N ARG A 73 -2.72 12.74 -3.61
CA ARG A 73 -4.05 12.15 -3.80
C ARG A 73 -4.98 12.30 -2.61
N ASP A 74 -4.53 12.87 -1.50
CA ASP A 74 -5.26 12.89 -0.23
C ASP A 74 -5.75 11.48 0.15
N TYR A 75 -4.95 10.44 -0.14
CA TYR A 75 -5.45 9.06 -0.15
C TYR A 75 -5.96 8.62 1.24
N ALA A 76 -5.24 9.01 2.29
CA ALA A 76 -5.61 8.76 3.68
C ALA A 76 -6.93 9.43 4.08
N ARG A 77 -7.16 10.67 3.58
CA ARG A 77 -8.33 11.49 3.90
C ARG A 77 -9.63 10.85 3.44
N ARG A 78 -9.60 10.04 2.39
CA ARG A 78 -10.77 9.26 1.92
C ARG A 78 -11.26 8.24 2.94
N PHE A 79 -10.39 7.80 3.85
CA PHE A 79 -10.70 6.81 4.88
C PHE A 79 -10.71 7.41 6.29
N GLU A 80 -10.49 8.72 6.43
CA GLU A 80 -10.39 9.41 7.73
C GLU A 80 -9.30 8.83 8.64
N VAL A 81 -8.16 8.45 8.06
CA VAL A 81 -6.99 7.88 8.74
C VAL A 81 -5.73 8.65 8.43
N GLU A 82 -4.69 8.42 9.23
CA GLU A 82 -3.31 8.80 8.90
C GLU A 82 -2.58 7.60 8.28
N LEU A 83 -1.63 7.87 7.38
CA LEU A 83 -0.76 6.83 6.83
C LEU A 83 0.46 6.66 7.71
N GLU A 84 0.66 5.44 8.18
CA GLU A 84 1.86 5.04 8.90
C GLU A 84 2.83 4.39 7.91
N GLU A 85 4.07 4.86 7.89
CA GLU A 85 5.12 4.18 7.13
C GLU A 85 5.38 2.79 7.71
N VAL A 86 5.49 1.81 6.81
CA VAL A 86 5.91 0.47 7.18
C VAL A 86 7.42 0.43 7.02
N GLU A 87 8.12 0.38 8.15
CA GLU A 87 9.57 0.13 8.16
C GLU A 87 9.85 -1.13 7.34
N GLY A 88 10.62 -0.94 6.27
CA GLY A 88 11.12 -2.01 5.46
C GLY A 88 12.59 -1.76 5.23
N GLU A 89 13.43 -2.61 5.81
CA GLU A 89 14.84 -2.79 5.42
C GLU A 89 15.00 -2.82 3.89
#